data_AF-A0A816MC16-F1
#
_entry.id   AF-A0A816MC16-F1
#
_cell.length_a   1.000
_cell.length_b   1.000
_cell.length_c   1.000
_cell.angle_alpha   90.00
_cell.angle_beta   90.00
_cell.angle_gamma   90.00
#
_symmetry.space_group_name_H-M   'P 1'
#
loop_
_entity.id
_entity.type
_entity.pdbx_description
1 polymer ?
#
loop_
_entity_poly.entity_id
_entity_poly.type
_entity_poly.pdbx_seq_one_letter_code
_entity_poly.pdbx_strand_id
1 'polypeptide(L)'
;MLDQLKLKQVGKLKVETIIRLSRFVMANNYFSYNGQYYHQVRGGAMGSPLTLTISNCYMYFFERQIVNQIRNSGGLYLRYIDDIFITINWPVRHLLKEVDRWNKFDENINLSANIGSIVNFLDLNMENRDGQLYTTVFQKPSYEPYYLPFNSIHPLHMKKNIPFAMLLRAIRYCSTFQSYLNEREKLRMALLLNKYPNKIIDEQFNNMLLKFKVNEPLTSNNYNRYRQNIINSPIKEKLVVNYEKSIFIHFTYCSGMRTFPKKFHTLWEKYFGMSPINEVIPVLGSRNVDNLQRRLVHTRSINQ
;
A
#
# COMPACT_ATOMS: atom_id res chain seq x y z
N MET A 1 -14.81 -13.99 16.59
CA MET A 1 -15.02 -13.45 15.21
C MET A 1 -15.71 -14.45 14.30
N LEU A 2 -15.14 -15.64 14.07
CA LEU A 2 -15.75 -16.64 13.17
C LEU A 2 -17.14 -17.09 13.66
N ASP A 3 -17.35 -17.13 14.99
CA ASP A 3 -18.67 -17.42 15.58
C ASP A 3 -19.72 -16.34 15.25
N GLN A 4 -19.32 -15.07 15.14
CA GLN A 4 -20.22 -13.97 14.73
C GLN A 4 -20.59 -14.06 13.25
N LEU A 5 -19.71 -14.61 12.42
CA LEU A 5 -19.96 -14.81 10.99
C LEU A 5 -20.84 -16.06 10.72
N LYS A 6 -21.09 -16.90 11.74
CA LYS A 6 -21.87 -18.16 11.63
C LYS A 6 -21.39 -19.06 10.48
N LEU A 7 -20.13 -18.97 10.10
CA LEU A 7 -19.55 -19.76 9.02
C LEU A 7 -19.18 -21.16 9.54
N LYS A 8 -19.55 -22.21 8.80
CA LYS A 8 -19.14 -23.59 9.11
C LYS A 8 -17.83 -23.98 8.42
N GLN A 9 -17.58 -23.41 7.23
CA GLN A 9 -16.40 -23.68 6.41
C GLN A 9 -16.02 -22.45 5.58
N VAL A 10 -14.73 -22.33 5.25
CA VAL A 10 -14.20 -21.36 4.30
C VAL A 10 -13.41 -22.14 3.24
N GLY A 11 -13.88 -22.11 1.99
CA GLY A 11 -13.41 -23.02 0.95
C GLY A 11 -13.64 -24.48 1.36
N LYS A 12 -12.59 -25.29 1.31
CA LYS A 12 -12.62 -26.71 1.72
C LYS A 12 -12.22 -26.93 3.19
N LEU A 13 -11.93 -25.88 3.95
CA LEU A 13 -11.48 -25.98 5.34
C LEU A 13 -12.60 -25.68 6.33
N LYS A 14 -12.76 -26.56 7.33
CA LYS A 14 -13.65 -26.32 8.47
C LYS A 14 -13.11 -25.17 9.31
N VAL A 15 -14.02 -24.38 9.90
CA VAL A 15 -13.65 -23.26 10.78
C VAL A 15 -12.77 -23.71 11.95
N GLU A 16 -13.06 -24.87 12.54
CA GLU A 16 -12.24 -25.45 13.61
C GLU A 16 -10.78 -25.68 13.17
N THR A 17 -10.59 -26.20 11.95
CA THR A 17 -9.24 -26.40 11.40
C THR A 17 -8.50 -25.08 11.24
N ILE A 18 -9.18 -24.05 10.75
CA ILE A 18 -8.60 -22.71 10.59
C ILE A 18 -8.19 -22.15 11.96
N ILE A 19 -9.06 -22.23 12.97
CA ILE A 19 -8.77 -21.76 14.33
C ILE A 19 -7.55 -22.50 14.91
N ARG A 20 -7.49 -23.83 14.75
CA ARG A 20 -6.35 -24.64 15.23
C ARG A 20 -5.05 -24.22 14.56
N LEU A 21 -5.04 -24.04 13.24
CA LEU A 21 -3.85 -23.59 12.52
C LEU A 21 -3.45 -22.17 12.90
N SER A 22 -4.41 -21.25 13.05
CA SER A 22 -4.14 -19.89 13.50
C SER A 22 -3.56 -19.85 14.91
N ARG A 23 -4.12 -20.63 15.85
CA ARG A 23 -3.58 -20.77 17.20
C ARG A 23 -2.16 -21.32 17.18
N PHE A 24 -1.90 -22.33 16.35
CA PHE A 24 -0.56 -22.89 16.21
C PHE A 24 0.45 -21.83 15.75
N VAL A 25 0.13 -21.03 14.73
CA VAL A 25 1.00 -19.94 14.25
C VAL A 25 1.19 -18.89 15.34
N MET A 26 0.12 -18.47 16.01
CA MET A 26 0.19 -17.41 17.05
C MET A 26 0.90 -17.87 18.34
N ALA A 27 0.85 -19.16 18.67
CA ALA A 27 1.50 -19.72 19.85
C ALA A 27 2.98 -20.06 19.62
N ASN A 28 3.40 -20.32 18.38
CA ASN A 28 4.76 -20.76 18.05
C ASN A 28 5.60 -19.65 17.38
N ASN A 29 5.51 -18.43 17.90
CA ASN A 29 6.31 -17.29 17.44
C ASN A 29 7.72 -17.32 18.07
N TYR A 30 8.60 -18.16 17.52
CA TYR A 30 10.00 -18.21 17.91
C TYR A 30 10.87 -17.44 16.92
N PHE A 31 11.85 -16.69 17.42
CA PHE A 31 12.85 -16.01 16.60
C PHE A 31 14.22 -16.09 17.25
N SER A 32 15.29 -15.93 16.45
CA SER A 32 16.66 -15.85 16.97
C SER A 32 17.22 -14.44 16.83
N TYR A 33 17.95 -14.00 17.85
CA TYR A 33 18.67 -12.74 17.85
C TYR A 33 19.96 -12.92 18.65
N ASN A 34 21.09 -12.47 18.08
CA ASN A 34 22.44 -12.64 18.66
C ASN A 34 22.74 -14.09 19.13
N GLY A 35 22.34 -15.08 18.34
CA GLY A 35 22.58 -16.50 18.64
C GLY A 35 21.71 -17.09 19.75
N GLN A 36 20.81 -16.31 20.35
CA GLN A 36 19.83 -16.78 21.33
C GLN A 36 18.45 -16.93 20.69
N TYR A 37 17.66 -17.88 21.22
CA TYR A 37 16.27 -18.10 20.81
C TYR A 37 15.32 -17.46 21.80
N TYR A 38 14.33 -16.75 21.26
CA TYR A 38 13.30 -16.08 22.02
C TYR A 38 11.92 -16.56 21.58
N HIS A 39 11.01 -16.64 22.55
CA HIS A 39 9.60 -16.91 22.30
C HIS A 39 8.79 -15.64 22.54
N GLN A 40 8.12 -15.16 21.51
CA GLN A 40 7.21 -14.03 21.63
C GLN A 40 5.89 -14.51 22.24
N VAL A 41 5.71 -14.22 23.53
CA VAL A 41 4.51 -14.60 24.29
C VAL A 41 3.31 -13.67 24.06
N ARG A 42 3.55 -12.43 23.63
CA ARG A 42 2.52 -11.41 23.41
C ARG A 42 2.66 -10.77 22.04
N GLY A 43 1.53 -10.72 21.33
CA GLY A 43 1.46 -10.28 19.93
C GLY A 43 1.91 -11.37 18.94
N GLY A 44 1.72 -11.11 17.66
CA GLY A 44 2.22 -11.97 16.61
C GLY A 44 3.58 -11.50 16.08
N ALA A 45 4.32 -12.43 15.47
CA ALA A 45 5.57 -12.07 14.79
C ALA A 45 5.32 -11.07 13.66
N MET A 46 6.13 -10.00 13.62
CA MET A 46 6.12 -9.04 12.51
C MET A 46 6.51 -9.74 11.21
N GLY A 47 5.85 -9.40 10.11
CA GLY A 47 6.10 -10.03 8.79
C GLY A 47 5.35 -11.34 8.56
N SER A 48 4.70 -11.92 9.58
CA SER A 48 3.77 -13.04 9.38
C SER A 48 2.50 -12.56 8.66
N PRO A 49 2.11 -13.18 7.53
CA PRO A 49 0.90 -12.81 6.80
C PRO A 49 -0.38 -12.90 7.66
N LEU A 50 -0.42 -13.87 8.59
CA LEU A 50 -1.56 -14.06 9.48
C LEU A 50 -1.64 -12.98 10.57
N THR A 51 -0.50 -12.55 11.13
CA THR A 51 -0.47 -11.57 12.23
C THR A 51 -1.22 -10.30 11.86
N LEU A 52 -0.98 -9.75 10.65
CA LEU A 52 -1.65 -8.52 10.22
C LEU A 52 -3.18 -8.67 10.16
N THR A 53 -3.66 -9.82 9.69
CA THR A 53 -5.10 -10.11 9.66
C THR A 53 -5.66 -10.19 11.07
N ILE A 54 -5.01 -10.93 11.97
CA ILE A 54 -5.44 -11.08 13.36
C ILE A 54 -5.42 -9.75 14.11
N SER A 55 -4.38 -8.92 13.92
CA SER A 55 -4.31 -7.57 14.51
C SER A 55 -5.45 -6.67 14.04
N ASN A 56 -5.81 -6.73 12.75
CA ASN A 56 -6.97 -6.00 12.23
C ASN A 56 -8.29 -6.49 12.85
N CYS A 57 -8.44 -7.80 13.05
CA CYS A 57 -9.60 -8.36 13.74
C CYS A 57 -9.65 -7.94 15.20
N TYR A 58 -8.51 -7.91 15.90
CA TYR A 58 -8.41 -7.44 17.27
C TYR A 58 -8.85 -5.98 17.39
N MET A 59 -8.27 -5.11 16.55
CA MET A 59 -8.62 -3.70 16.49
C MET A 59 -10.08 -3.46 16.13
N TYR A 60 -10.68 -4.28 15.26
CA TYR A 60 -12.10 -4.19 14.94
C TYR A 60 -13.00 -4.32 16.17
N PHE A 61 -12.68 -5.24 17.10
CA PHE A 61 -13.47 -5.41 18.33
C PHE A 61 -13.28 -4.25 19.30
N PHE A 62 -12.04 -3.80 19.47
CA PHE A 62 -11.71 -2.64 20.29
C PHE A 62 -12.40 -1.37 19.80
N GLU A 63 -12.33 -1.10 18.48
CA GLU A 63 -12.76 0.18 17.91
C GLU A 63 -14.27 0.27 17.66
N ARG A 64 -15.01 -0.85 17.64
CA ARG A 64 -16.42 -0.86 17.24
C ARG A 64 -17.29 0.13 18.00
N GLN A 65 -17.08 0.26 19.32
CA GLN A 65 -17.83 1.21 20.14
C GLN A 65 -17.43 2.66 19.82
N ILE A 66 -16.12 2.91 19.65
CA ILE A 66 -15.57 4.21 19.27
C ILE A 66 -16.17 4.64 17.93
N VAL A 67 -16.09 3.79 16.90
CA VAL A 67 -16.63 4.06 15.57
C VAL A 67 -18.11 4.43 15.62
N ASN A 68 -18.91 3.72 16.42
CA ASN A 68 -20.33 4.04 16.58
C ASN A 68 -20.55 5.40 17.24
N GLN A 69 -19.80 5.73 18.30
CA GLN A 69 -19.87 7.04 18.95
C GLN A 69 -19.51 8.18 17.99
N ILE A 70 -18.40 8.02 17.24
CA ILE A 70 -17.96 9.01 16.26
C ILE A 70 -19.02 9.17 15.15
N ARG A 71 -19.53 8.08 14.58
CA ARG A 71 -20.56 8.15 13.53
C ARG A 71 -21.85 8.80 14.01
N ASN A 72 -22.30 8.49 15.23
CA ASN A 72 -23.50 9.08 15.81
C ASN A 72 -23.36 10.60 16.03
N SER A 73 -22.13 11.10 16.20
CA SER A 73 -21.86 12.54 16.29
C SER A 73 -21.75 13.26 14.94
N GLY A 74 -21.89 12.54 13.81
CA GLY A 74 -21.63 13.07 12.47
C GLY A 74 -20.13 13.20 12.13
N GLY A 75 -19.27 12.56 12.92
CA GLY A 75 -17.82 12.57 12.72
C GLY A 75 -17.33 11.53 11.70
N LEU A 76 -16.08 11.68 11.28
CA LEU A 76 -15.36 10.71 10.44
C LEU A 76 -14.43 9.88 11.31
N TYR A 77 -14.42 8.56 11.10
CA TYR A 77 -13.42 7.66 11.67
C TYR A 77 -12.74 6.90 10.53
N LEU A 78 -11.42 7.03 10.42
CA LEU A 78 -10.58 6.29 9.49
C LEU A 78 -9.47 5.58 10.27
N ARG A 79 -9.11 4.38 9.84
CA ARG A 79 -7.96 3.64 10.37
C ARG A 79 -7.13 3.07 9.24
N TYR A 80 -5.81 3.20 9.36
CA TYR A 80 -4.84 2.52 8.52
C TYR A 80 -3.89 1.73 9.42
N ILE A 81 -4.10 0.40 9.50
CA ILE A 81 -3.37 -0.49 10.40
C ILE A 81 -3.48 -0.02 11.86
N ASP A 82 -2.47 0.67 12.37
CA ASP A 82 -2.31 1.19 13.72
C ASP A 82 -2.62 2.70 13.83
N ASP A 83 -2.58 3.44 12.72
CA ASP A 83 -2.89 4.87 12.70
C ASP A 83 -4.40 5.11 12.62
N ILE A 84 -4.93 5.96 13.51
CA ILE A 84 -6.34 6.36 13.56
C ILE A 84 -6.46 7.85 13.28
N PHE A 85 -7.44 8.23 12.45
CA PHE A 85 -7.81 9.61 12.18
C PHE A 85 -9.30 9.82 12.48
N ILE A 86 -9.60 10.85 13.27
CA ILE A 86 -10.95 11.18 13.71
C ILE A 86 -11.22 12.66 13.41
N THR A 87 -12.39 12.94 12.84
CA THR A 87 -12.99 14.28 12.88
C THR A 87 -14.28 14.23 13.68
N ILE A 88 -14.52 15.23 14.52
CA ILE A 88 -15.70 15.27 15.38
C ILE A 88 -16.06 16.69 15.81
N ASN A 89 -17.35 16.94 15.98
CA ASN A 89 -17.90 18.23 16.41
C ASN A 89 -18.13 18.26 17.93
N TRP A 90 -17.16 17.79 18.71
CA TRP A 90 -17.21 17.83 20.17
C TRP A 90 -16.27 18.90 20.72
N PRO A 91 -16.58 19.46 21.90
CA PRO A 91 -15.62 20.25 22.63
C PRO A 91 -14.34 19.44 22.91
N VAL A 92 -13.16 20.04 22.71
CA VAL A 92 -11.86 19.36 22.91
C VAL A 92 -11.76 18.68 24.28
N ARG A 93 -12.26 19.34 25.33
CA ARG A 93 -12.34 18.79 26.70
C ARG A 93 -13.14 17.49 26.82
N HIS A 94 -14.18 17.33 25.99
CA HIS A 94 -14.99 16.12 25.97
C HIS A 94 -14.26 15.00 25.21
N LEU A 95 -13.64 15.34 24.08
CA LEU A 95 -12.84 14.39 23.30
C LEU A 95 -11.68 13.82 24.13
N LEU A 96 -10.94 14.65 24.88
CA LEU A 96 -9.86 14.18 25.75
C LEU A 96 -10.34 13.17 26.79
N LYS A 97 -11.48 13.44 27.44
CA LYS A 97 -12.09 12.51 28.41
C LYS A 97 -12.51 11.19 27.77
N GLU A 98 -13.04 11.24 26.55
CA GLU A 98 -13.41 10.03 25.83
C GLU A 98 -12.17 9.24 25.38
N VAL A 99 -11.08 9.89 24.95
CA VAL A 99 -9.80 9.21 24.69
C VAL A 99 -9.28 8.48 25.94
N ASP A 100 -9.30 9.14 27.10
CA ASP A 100 -8.92 8.51 28.38
C ASP A 100 -9.81 7.32 28.73
N ARG A 101 -11.08 7.37 28.35
CA ARG A 101 -12.03 6.25 28.52
C ARG A 101 -11.76 5.12 27.54
N TRP A 102 -11.48 5.43 26.28
CA TRP A 102 -11.15 4.44 25.25
C TRP A 102 -9.86 3.68 25.60
N ASN A 103 -8.87 4.36 26.20
CA ASN A 103 -7.65 3.73 26.72
C ASN A 103 -7.89 2.75 27.88
N LYS A 104 -9.11 2.70 28.44
CA LYS A 104 -9.51 1.72 29.46
C LYS A 104 -10.30 0.55 28.89
N PHE A 105 -10.59 0.55 27.58
CA PHE A 105 -11.32 -0.56 26.95
C PHE A 105 -10.50 -1.84 26.90
N ASP A 106 -9.17 -1.71 26.79
CA ASP A 106 -8.26 -2.84 26.67
C ASP A 106 -6.90 -2.47 27.26
N GLU A 107 -6.39 -3.27 28.20
CA GLU A 107 -5.07 -3.08 28.82
C GLU A 107 -3.90 -3.17 27.83
N ASN A 108 -4.15 -3.74 26.64
CA ASN A 108 -3.15 -3.96 25.62
C ASN A 108 -3.08 -2.85 24.57
N ILE A 109 -4.01 -1.89 24.60
CA ILE A 109 -4.08 -0.79 23.63
C ILE A 109 -3.95 0.54 24.38
N ASN A 110 -3.07 1.40 23.88
CA ASN A 110 -2.94 2.77 24.35
C ASN A 110 -2.95 3.73 23.15
N LEU A 111 -3.94 4.62 23.12
CA LEU A 111 -4.11 5.65 22.11
C LEU A 111 -3.37 6.92 22.54
N SER A 112 -2.33 7.29 21.78
CA SER A 112 -1.65 8.57 21.90
C SER A 112 -2.28 9.58 20.94
N ALA A 113 -3.21 10.42 21.43
CA ALA A 113 -3.93 11.37 20.60
C ALA A 113 -3.17 12.69 20.40
N ASN A 114 -3.11 13.16 19.15
CA ASN A 114 -2.74 14.53 18.80
C ASN A 114 -4.00 15.25 18.29
N ILE A 115 -4.48 16.25 19.03
CA ILE A 115 -5.77 16.92 18.79
C ILE A 115 -5.52 18.39 18.44
N GLY A 116 -6.08 18.82 17.32
CA GLY A 116 -6.01 20.22 16.88
C GLY A 116 -6.80 20.45 15.60
N SER A 117 -6.82 21.70 15.13
CA SER A 117 -7.32 22.04 13.80
C SER A 117 -6.39 21.55 12.69
N ILE A 118 -5.12 21.29 13.01
CA ILE A 118 -4.11 20.75 12.10
C ILE A 118 -3.54 19.48 12.72
N VAL A 119 -3.61 18.37 11.99
CA VAL A 119 -3.05 17.08 12.41
C VAL A 119 -2.42 16.36 11.22
N ASN A 120 -1.44 15.50 11.51
CA ASN A 120 -0.80 14.66 10.52
C ASN A 120 -1.37 13.24 10.57
N PHE A 121 -1.59 12.64 9.41
CA PHE A 121 -2.00 11.23 9.28
C PHE A 121 -1.28 10.64 8.07
N LEU A 122 -0.46 9.62 8.30
CA LEU A 122 0.41 9.03 7.28
C LEU A 122 1.26 10.13 6.58
N ASP A 123 1.08 10.27 5.27
CA ASP A 123 1.76 11.22 4.41
C ASP A 123 0.99 12.55 4.20
N LEU A 124 -0.09 12.78 4.97
CA LEU A 124 -0.98 13.94 4.85
C LEU A 124 -0.88 14.84 6.08
N ASN A 125 -0.78 16.14 5.83
CA ASN A 125 -1.07 17.19 6.81
C ASN A 125 -2.48 17.69 6.51
N MET A 126 -3.37 17.58 7.49
CA MET A 126 -4.79 17.88 7.33
C MET A 126 -5.17 19.04 8.23
N GLU A 127 -5.69 20.08 7.62
CA GLU A 127 -6.15 21.30 8.28
C GLU A 127 -7.67 21.39 8.12
N ASN A 128 -8.38 21.52 9.23
CA ASN A 128 -9.79 21.84 9.25
C ASN A 128 -9.98 23.36 9.18
N ARG A 129 -10.58 23.85 8.10
CA ARG A 129 -11.01 25.24 7.93
C ARG A 129 -12.53 25.25 7.87
N ASP A 130 -13.16 25.64 8.97
CA ASP A 130 -14.61 25.82 9.08
C ASP A 130 -15.44 24.60 8.60
N GLY A 131 -14.98 23.40 8.95
CA GLY A 131 -15.65 22.13 8.61
C GLY A 131 -15.19 21.52 7.28
N GLN A 132 -14.30 22.17 6.54
CA GLN A 132 -13.69 21.64 5.32
C GLN A 132 -12.24 21.21 5.57
N LEU A 133 -11.91 19.98 5.17
CA LEU A 133 -10.54 19.46 5.27
C LEU A 133 -9.70 19.87 4.06
N TYR A 134 -8.66 20.64 4.34
CA TYR A 134 -7.60 20.97 3.40
C TYR A 134 -6.40 20.09 3.67
N THR A 135 -5.88 19.45 2.63
CA THR A 135 -4.77 18.51 2.76
C THR A 135 -3.54 19.01 2.02
N THR A 136 -2.36 18.76 2.59
CA THR A 136 -1.06 18.97 1.97
C THR A 136 -0.17 17.76 2.22
N VAL A 137 0.93 17.63 1.50
CA VAL A 137 1.92 16.56 1.78
C VAL A 137 2.58 16.83 3.12
N PHE A 138 2.58 15.84 4.00
CA PHE A 138 3.36 15.84 5.24
C PHE A 138 4.67 15.08 5.03
N GLN A 139 5.74 15.62 5.61
CA GLN A 139 7.05 15.00 5.70
C GLN A 139 7.47 15.04 7.17
N LYS A 140 7.93 13.91 7.71
CA LYS A 140 8.44 13.86 9.08
C LYS A 140 9.64 14.82 9.21
N PRO A 141 9.92 15.38 10.40
CA PRO A 141 11.08 16.25 10.60
C PRO A 141 12.42 15.60 10.22
N SER A 142 12.51 14.28 10.35
CA SER A 142 13.68 13.47 9.95
C SER A 142 13.71 13.11 8.46
N TYR A 143 12.79 13.64 7.66
CA TYR A 143 12.73 13.34 6.23
C TYR A 143 13.89 14.00 5.51
N GLU A 144 14.70 13.18 4.86
CA GLU A 144 15.67 13.64 3.89
C GLU A 144 15.07 13.53 2.49
N PRO A 145 15.30 14.51 1.60
CA PRO A 145 14.85 14.46 0.21
C PRO A 145 15.65 13.44 -0.62
N TYR A 146 15.94 12.26 -0.05
CA TYR A 146 16.68 11.19 -0.68
C TYR A 146 15.73 10.29 -1.46
N TYR A 147 15.83 10.38 -2.77
CA TYR A 147 15.18 9.48 -3.70
C TYR A 147 16.23 8.57 -4.31
N LEU A 148 15.81 7.48 -4.94
CA LEU A 148 16.75 6.61 -5.65
C LEU A 148 17.61 7.43 -6.62
N PRO A 149 18.94 7.57 -6.39
CA PRO A 149 19.74 8.47 -7.21
C PRO A 149 19.74 8.04 -8.67
N PHE A 150 19.72 9.01 -9.59
CA PHE A 150 19.62 8.68 -11.01
C PHE A 150 20.84 7.90 -11.54
N ASN A 151 22.01 8.14 -10.95
CA ASN A 151 23.27 7.44 -11.24
C ASN A 151 23.36 6.04 -10.62
N SER A 152 22.39 5.62 -9.81
CA SER A 152 22.39 4.28 -9.23
C SER A 152 22.18 3.18 -10.30
N ILE A 153 22.69 1.98 -10.02
CA ILE A 153 22.63 0.78 -10.89
C ILE A 153 21.24 0.11 -10.77
N HIS A 154 20.19 0.89 -11.01
CA HIS A 154 18.82 0.42 -11.03
C HIS A 154 18.24 0.53 -12.45
N PRO A 155 17.29 -0.34 -12.83
CA PRO A 155 16.62 -0.25 -14.12
C PRO A 155 16.05 1.14 -14.37
N LEU A 156 16.26 1.66 -15.59
CA LEU A 156 15.84 3.02 -15.96
C LEU A 156 14.34 3.27 -15.76
N HIS A 157 13.50 2.26 -15.94
CA HIS A 157 12.06 2.39 -15.74
C HIS A 157 11.68 2.68 -14.28
N MET A 158 12.40 2.12 -13.30
CA MET A 158 12.18 2.43 -11.88
C MET A 158 12.52 3.89 -11.61
N LYS A 159 13.68 4.33 -12.12
CA LYS A 159 14.12 5.71 -12.01
C LYS A 159 13.12 6.67 -12.66
N LYS A 160 12.68 6.41 -13.90
CA LYS A 160 11.65 7.21 -14.60
C LYS A 160 10.30 7.23 -13.88
N ASN A 161 9.92 6.15 -13.20
CA ASN A 161 8.64 6.09 -12.48
C ASN A 161 8.63 6.94 -11.21
N ILE A 162 9.78 7.32 -10.65
CA ILE A 162 9.86 8.11 -9.42
C ILE A 162 9.27 9.52 -9.61
N PRO A 163 9.73 10.35 -10.57
CA PRO A 163 9.10 11.64 -10.83
C PRO A 163 7.60 11.54 -11.15
N PHE A 164 7.20 10.51 -11.91
CA PHE A 164 5.80 10.23 -12.22
C PHE A 164 4.97 10.02 -10.94
N ALA A 165 5.42 9.11 -10.07
CA ALA A 165 4.70 8.74 -8.85
C ALA A 165 4.68 9.89 -7.83
N MET A 166 5.76 10.66 -7.73
CA MET A 166 5.87 11.82 -6.87
C MET A 166 4.87 12.91 -7.27
N LEU A 167 4.77 13.25 -8.55
CA LEU A 167 3.80 14.24 -9.01
C LEU A 167 2.35 13.75 -8.84
N LEU A 168 2.10 12.47 -9.09
CA LEU A 168 0.79 11.85 -8.84
C LEU A 168 0.39 11.97 -7.35
N ARG A 169 1.32 11.71 -6.43
CA ARG A 169 1.13 11.90 -4.99
C ARG A 169 0.80 13.36 -4.67
N ALA A 170 1.56 14.31 -5.20
CA ALA A 170 1.31 15.74 -4.96
C ALA A 170 -0.09 16.18 -5.40
N ILE A 171 -0.55 15.79 -6.60
CA ILE A 171 -1.91 16.15 -7.06
C ILE A 171 -2.99 15.51 -6.16
N ARG A 172 -2.82 14.24 -5.76
CA ARG A 172 -3.79 13.57 -4.89
C ARG A 172 -3.85 14.21 -3.51
N TYR A 173 -2.71 14.62 -2.95
CA TYR A 173 -2.62 15.05 -1.56
C TYR A 173 -2.85 16.55 -1.36
N CYS A 174 -2.53 17.40 -2.32
CA CYS A 174 -2.72 18.85 -2.18
C CYS A 174 -4.16 19.25 -2.52
N SER A 175 -4.91 19.85 -1.58
CA SER A 175 -6.28 20.30 -1.85
C SER A 175 -6.35 21.59 -2.69
N THR A 176 -5.30 22.42 -2.67
CA THR A 176 -5.30 23.70 -3.40
C THR A 176 -4.21 23.74 -4.46
N PHE A 177 -4.45 24.49 -5.53
CA PHE A 177 -3.47 24.69 -6.60
C PHE A 177 -2.15 25.27 -6.07
N GLN A 178 -2.22 26.25 -5.15
CA GLN A 178 -1.02 26.83 -4.55
C GLN A 178 -0.20 25.80 -3.75
N SER A 179 -0.86 24.97 -2.94
CA SER A 179 -0.17 23.90 -2.20
C SER A 179 0.48 22.87 -3.14
N TYR A 180 -0.18 22.57 -4.27
CA TYR A 180 0.37 21.71 -5.31
C TYR A 180 1.60 22.33 -5.99
N LEU A 181 1.57 23.62 -6.32
CA LEU A 181 2.72 24.31 -6.90
C LEU A 181 3.93 24.28 -5.95
N ASN A 182 3.71 24.63 -4.69
CA ASN A 182 4.76 24.59 -3.67
C ASN A 182 5.36 23.18 -3.54
N GLU A 183 4.50 22.14 -3.52
CA GLU A 183 4.97 20.75 -3.45
C GLU A 183 5.71 20.34 -4.73
N ARG A 184 5.20 20.69 -5.91
CA ARG A 184 5.83 20.40 -7.20
C ARG A 184 7.24 20.97 -7.27
N GLU A 185 7.46 22.19 -6.79
CA GLU A 185 8.79 22.79 -6.77
C GLU A 185 9.72 22.08 -5.77
N LYS A 186 9.24 21.73 -4.57
CA LYS A 186 10.01 20.90 -3.61
C LYS A 186 10.42 19.57 -4.23
N LEU A 187 9.49 18.89 -4.91
CA LEU A 187 9.75 17.61 -5.59
C LEU A 187 10.78 17.78 -6.71
N ARG A 188 10.68 18.85 -7.52
CA ARG A 188 11.65 19.15 -8.57
C ARG A 188 13.05 19.35 -7.98
N MET A 189 13.16 20.15 -6.93
CA MET A 189 14.44 20.37 -6.25
C MET A 189 15.03 19.08 -5.70
N ALA A 190 14.21 18.25 -5.04
CA ALA A 190 14.67 16.96 -4.54
C ALA A 190 15.16 16.03 -5.67
N LEU A 191 14.44 15.94 -6.79
CA LEU A 191 14.85 15.14 -7.94
C LEU A 191 16.19 15.61 -8.52
N LEU A 192 16.39 16.93 -8.63
CA LEU A 192 17.65 17.52 -9.10
C LEU A 192 18.83 17.20 -8.16
N LEU A 193 18.61 17.28 -6.84
CA LEU A 193 19.61 16.87 -5.84
C LEU A 193 19.98 15.39 -5.99
N ASN A 194 19.02 14.54 -6.36
CA ASN A 194 19.23 13.12 -6.68
C ASN A 194 19.71 12.87 -8.13
N LYS A 195 20.25 13.88 -8.80
CA LYS A 195 20.90 13.83 -10.12
C LYS A 195 19.97 13.45 -11.28
N TYR A 196 18.67 13.64 -11.13
CA TYR A 196 17.74 13.46 -12.25
C TYR A 196 17.93 14.55 -13.31
N PRO A 197 18.11 14.20 -14.59
CA PRO A 197 18.15 15.19 -15.67
C PRO A 197 16.82 15.95 -15.77
N ASN A 198 16.87 17.28 -15.92
CA ASN A 198 15.69 18.15 -16.09
C ASN A 198 14.71 17.61 -17.13
N LYS A 199 15.22 17.22 -18.31
CA LYS A 199 14.42 16.65 -19.40
C LYS A 199 13.60 15.43 -18.98
N ILE A 200 14.16 14.56 -18.13
CA ILE A 200 13.46 13.37 -17.64
C ILE A 200 12.38 13.78 -16.64
N ILE A 201 12.64 14.76 -15.77
CA ILE A 201 11.64 15.26 -14.83
C ILE A 201 10.44 15.81 -15.61
N ASP A 202 10.68 16.68 -16.59
CA ASP A 202 9.64 17.29 -17.42
C ASP A 202 8.86 16.25 -18.24
N GLU A 203 9.56 15.31 -18.88
CA GLU A 203 8.95 14.20 -19.62
C GLU A 203 8.00 13.39 -18.71
N GLN A 204 8.45 13.03 -17.50
CA GLN A 204 7.66 12.20 -16.59
C GLN A 204 6.51 12.96 -15.92
N PHE A 205 6.68 14.26 -15.65
CA PHE A 205 5.59 15.11 -15.19
C PHE A 205 4.49 15.22 -16.25
N ASN A 206 4.86 15.46 -17.51
CA ASN A 206 3.92 15.51 -18.63
C ASN A 206 3.25 14.16 -18.88
N ASN A 207 4.01 13.05 -18.84
CA ASN A 207 3.45 11.70 -18.97
C ASN A 207 2.41 11.39 -17.88
N MET A 208 2.62 11.91 -16.67
CA MET A 208 1.64 11.76 -15.58
C MET A 208 0.34 12.48 -15.90
N LEU A 209 0.43 13.76 -16.27
CA LEU A 209 -0.73 14.56 -16.66
C LEU A 209 -1.50 13.94 -17.84
N LEU A 210 -0.80 13.56 -18.91
CA LEU A 210 -1.38 12.93 -20.10
C LEU A 210 -2.06 11.58 -19.77
N LYS A 211 -1.46 10.76 -18.91
CA LYS A 211 -2.05 9.48 -18.50
C LYS A 211 -3.41 9.65 -17.82
N PHE A 212 -3.64 10.77 -17.15
CA PHE A 212 -4.93 11.13 -16.55
C PHE A 212 -5.75 12.12 -17.39
N LYS A 213 -5.46 12.22 -18.70
CA LYS A 213 -6.19 13.06 -19.66
C LYS A 213 -6.20 14.56 -19.30
N VAL A 214 -5.15 15.02 -18.65
CA VAL A 214 -4.92 16.46 -18.41
C VAL A 214 -4.16 17.01 -19.61
N ASN A 215 -4.91 17.56 -20.57
CA ASN A 215 -4.37 18.03 -21.85
C ASN A 215 -4.07 19.55 -21.86
N GLU A 216 -4.40 20.25 -20.78
CA GLU A 216 -4.20 21.69 -20.62
C GLU A 216 -3.35 21.96 -19.37
N PRO A 217 -2.67 23.12 -19.28
CA PRO A 217 -1.94 23.48 -18.07
C PRO A 217 -2.88 23.58 -16.87
N LEU A 218 -2.41 23.07 -15.72
CA LEU A 218 -3.14 23.22 -14.47
C LEU A 218 -3.09 24.69 -14.02
N THR A 219 -4.25 25.22 -13.67
CA THR A 219 -4.48 26.57 -13.16
C THR A 219 -5.40 26.50 -11.94
N SER A 220 -5.50 27.59 -11.18
CA SER A 220 -6.42 27.67 -10.03
C SER A 220 -7.86 27.29 -10.38
N ASN A 221 -8.29 27.57 -11.62
CA ASN A 221 -9.67 27.36 -12.06
C ASN A 221 -9.97 25.90 -12.43
N ASN A 222 -9.02 25.17 -13.03
CA ASN A 222 -9.23 23.80 -13.50
C ASN A 222 -8.66 22.72 -12.57
N TYR A 223 -7.81 23.10 -11.60
CA TYR A 223 -7.08 22.17 -10.75
C TYR A 223 -8.00 21.19 -10.01
N ASN A 224 -9.03 21.70 -9.34
CA ASN A 224 -9.94 20.87 -8.54
C ASN A 224 -10.67 19.82 -9.39
N ARG A 225 -11.09 20.19 -10.61
CA ARG A 225 -11.73 19.27 -11.57
C ARG A 225 -10.81 18.10 -11.92
N TYR A 226 -9.57 18.39 -12.31
CA TYR A 226 -8.61 17.34 -12.68
C TYR A 226 -8.15 16.51 -11.49
N ARG A 227 -7.93 17.15 -10.34
CA ARG A 227 -7.61 16.46 -9.09
C ARG A 227 -8.68 15.43 -8.73
N GLN A 228 -9.95 15.81 -8.77
CA GLN A 228 -11.05 14.88 -8.48
C GLN A 228 -11.08 13.71 -9.47
N ASN A 229 -10.86 13.97 -10.76
CA ASN A 229 -10.75 12.89 -11.76
C ASN A 229 -9.58 11.92 -11.47
N ILE A 230 -8.44 12.44 -10.98
CA ILE A 230 -7.25 11.63 -10.63
C ILE A 230 -7.47 10.80 -9.36
N ILE A 231 -8.21 11.35 -8.39
CA ILE A 231 -8.58 10.65 -7.14
C ILE A 231 -9.60 9.56 -7.45
N ASN A 232 -10.62 9.87 -8.24
CA ASN A 232 -11.71 8.95 -8.60
C ASN A 232 -11.30 7.95 -9.69
N SER A 233 -10.09 8.06 -10.25
CA SER A 233 -9.59 7.12 -11.24
C SER A 233 -9.58 5.71 -10.66
N PRO A 234 -10.22 4.73 -11.33
CA PRO A 234 -10.37 3.39 -10.78
C PRO A 234 -8.99 2.79 -10.49
N ILE A 235 -8.85 2.24 -9.29
CA ILE A 235 -7.71 1.39 -8.97
C ILE A 235 -7.83 0.19 -9.90
N LYS A 236 -6.79 -0.09 -10.69
CA LYS A 236 -6.77 -1.34 -11.47
C LYS A 236 -6.85 -2.50 -10.48
N GLU A 237 -8.02 -3.11 -10.37
CA GLU A 237 -8.16 -4.34 -9.63
C GLU A 237 -7.25 -5.38 -10.28
N LYS A 238 -6.47 -6.07 -9.47
CA LYS A 238 -5.75 -7.25 -9.96
C LYS A 238 -6.82 -8.21 -10.46
N LEU A 239 -6.68 -8.70 -11.69
CA LEU A 239 -7.55 -9.73 -12.23
C LEU A 239 -7.68 -10.86 -11.19
N VAL A 240 -8.91 -11.22 -10.84
CA VAL A 240 -9.16 -12.31 -9.89
C VAL A 240 -8.62 -13.58 -10.53
N VAL A 241 -7.62 -14.18 -9.90
CA VAL A 241 -7.03 -15.40 -10.44
C VAL A 241 -7.81 -16.59 -9.90
N ASN A 242 -8.21 -17.47 -10.81
CA ASN A 242 -8.86 -18.71 -10.44
C ASN A 242 -7.82 -19.70 -9.88
N TYR A 243 -7.66 -19.72 -8.56
CA TYR A 243 -6.74 -20.61 -7.87
C TYR A 243 -7.14 -22.10 -7.93
N GLU A 244 -8.34 -22.43 -8.42
CA GLU A 244 -8.71 -23.84 -8.68
C GLU A 244 -8.04 -24.38 -9.94
N LYS A 245 -7.72 -23.50 -10.90
CA LYS A 245 -7.13 -23.85 -12.20
C LYS A 245 -5.72 -23.29 -12.41
N SER A 246 -5.20 -22.50 -11.48
CA SER A 246 -3.94 -21.81 -11.67
C SER A 246 -3.14 -21.70 -10.37
N ILE A 247 -1.86 -22.06 -10.43
CA ILE A 247 -0.90 -21.87 -9.34
C ILE A 247 0.14 -20.87 -9.79
N PHE A 248 0.36 -19.79 -9.01
CA PHE A 248 1.49 -18.90 -9.26
C PHE A 248 2.75 -19.42 -8.62
N ILE A 249 3.78 -19.54 -9.45
CA ILE A 249 5.11 -19.88 -8.99
C ILE A 249 5.96 -18.63 -9.12
N HIS A 250 6.22 -18.03 -7.96
CA HIS A 250 7.08 -16.87 -7.86
C HIS A 250 8.53 -17.29 -7.73
N PHE A 251 9.37 -16.81 -8.63
CA PHE A 251 10.80 -17.09 -8.61
C PHE A 251 11.62 -15.80 -8.73
N THR A 252 12.80 -15.82 -8.13
CA THR A 252 13.78 -14.73 -8.14
C THR A 252 14.53 -14.74 -9.48
N TYR A 253 14.86 -13.56 -10.01
CA TYR A 253 15.54 -13.44 -11.30
C TYR A 253 16.91 -14.14 -11.31
N CYS A 254 17.17 -14.96 -12.34
CA CYS A 254 18.44 -15.65 -12.55
C CYS A 254 18.88 -15.57 -14.04
N SER A 255 20.18 -15.70 -14.30
CA SER A 255 20.81 -15.53 -15.62
C SER A 255 20.29 -16.46 -16.75
N GLY A 256 19.58 -17.55 -16.41
CA GLY A 256 18.98 -18.51 -17.36
C GLY A 256 17.53 -18.26 -17.80
N MET A 257 16.94 -17.10 -17.48
CA MET A 257 15.49 -16.88 -17.55
C MET A 257 14.85 -17.04 -18.94
N ARG A 258 15.62 -16.87 -20.03
CA ARG A 258 15.09 -17.01 -21.40
C ARG A 258 14.59 -18.42 -21.71
N THR A 259 15.20 -19.44 -21.09
CA THR A 259 14.82 -20.86 -21.28
C THR A 259 14.04 -21.45 -20.12
N PHE A 260 14.02 -20.75 -18.98
CA PHE A 260 13.43 -21.25 -17.75
C PHE A 260 11.94 -21.59 -17.88
N PRO A 261 11.06 -20.73 -18.46
CA PRO A 261 9.64 -21.09 -18.61
C PRO A 261 9.42 -22.37 -19.39
N LYS A 262 10.14 -22.53 -20.51
CA LYS A 262 10.04 -23.74 -21.35
C LYS A 262 10.50 -24.97 -20.57
N LYS A 263 11.68 -24.92 -19.94
CA LYS A 263 12.21 -26.03 -19.12
C LYS A 263 11.30 -26.38 -17.96
N PHE A 264 10.74 -25.37 -17.29
CA PHE A 264 9.81 -25.55 -16.20
C PHE A 264 8.53 -26.26 -16.67
N HIS A 265 7.92 -25.82 -17.77
CA HIS A 265 6.73 -26.50 -18.30
C HIS A 265 7.03 -27.95 -18.71
N THR A 266 8.18 -28.21 -19.32
CA THR A 266 8.61 -29.58 -19.63
C THR A 266 8.76 -30.45 -18.37
N LEU A 267 9.33 -29.91 -17.30
CA LEU A 267 9.43 -30.62 -16.01
C LEU A 267 8.05 -30.80 -15.38
N TRP A 268 7.19 -29.77 -15.42
CA TRP A 268 5.85 -29.82 -14.88
C TRP A 268 5.02 -30.93 -15.54
N GLU A 269 5.02 -30.98 -16.87
CA GLU A 269 4.32 -32.02 -17.63
C GLU A 269 4.91 -33.41 -17.34
N LYS A 270 6.24 -33.53 -17.28
CA LYS A 270 6.91 -34.81 -16.96
C LYS A 270 6.51 -35.38 -15.61
N TYR A 271 6.44 -34.56 -14.56
CA TYR A 271 6.22 -35.02 -13.19
C TYR A 271 4.75 -34.95 -12.74
N PHE A 272 3.97 -34.03 -13.31
CA PHE A 272 2.60 -33.77 -12.87
C PHE A 272 1.54 -33.98 -13.98
N GLY A 273 1.93 -34.30 -15.21
CA GLY A 273 1.00 -34.53 -16.32
C GLY A 273 0.05 -35.72 -16.12
N MET A 274 0.41 -36.70 -15.29
CA MET A 274 -0.46 -37.82 -14.90
C MET A 274 -1.03 -37.69 -13.48
N SER A 275 -0.79 -36.55 -12.82
CA SER A 275 -1.22 -36.30 -11.45
C SER A 275 -2.66 -35.74 -11.40
N PRO A 276 -3.39 -35.87 -10.27
CA PRO A 276 -4.69 -35.23 -10.07
C PRO A 276 -4.67 -33.69 -10.24
N ILE A 277 -3.49 -33.07 -10.28
CA ILE A 277 -3.31 -31.63 -10.51
C ILE A 277 -2.94 -31.28 -11.96
N ASN A 278 -3.06 -32.19 -12.93
CA ASN A 278 -2.74 -31.93 -14.34
C ASN A 278 -3.58 -30.78 -14.94
N GLU A 279 -4.82 -30.60 -14.47
CA GLU A 279 -5.69 -29.49 -14.89
C GLU A 279 -5.25 -28.12 -14.34
N VAL A 280 -4.29 -28.10 -13.42
CA VAL A 280 -3.78 -26.88 -12.82
C VAL A 280 -2.66 -26.32 -13.68
N ILE A 281 -2.87 -25.11 -14.20
CA ILE A 281 -1.90 -24.40 -15.03
C ILE A 281 -0.90 -23.66 -14.13
N PRO A 282 0.39 -24.04 -14.12
CA PRO A 282 1.39 -23.29 -13.40
C PRO A 282 1.66 -21.98 -14.15
N VAL A 283 1.37 -20.85 -13.52
CA VAL A 283 1.66 -19.53 -14.04
C VAL A 283 2.97 -19.07 -13.41
N LEU A 284 4.01 -19.01 -14.24
CA LEU A 284 5.29 -18.48 -13.82
C LEU A 284 5.22 -16.96 -13.70
N GLY A 285 5.18 -16.48 -12.47
CA GLY A 285 5.25 -15.06 -12.17
C GLY A 285 6.64 -14.72 -11.69
N SER A 286 7.48 -14.12 -12.53
CA SER A 286 8.55 -13.29 -11.97
C SER A 286 7.89 -12.19 -11.12
N ARG A 287 8.55 -11.71 -10.06
CA ARG A 287 8.17 -10.43 -9.45
C ARG A 287 8.24 -9.37 -10.56
N ASN A 288 7.12 -9.15 -11.25
CA ASN A 288 7.10 -8.54 -12.57
C ASN A 288 6.89 -7.04 -12.46
N VAL A 289 7.75 -6.32 -13.16
CA VAL A 289 7.41 -5.03 -13.75
C VAL A 289 7.17 -5.31 -15.23
N ASP A 290 5.98 -5.00 -15.75
CA ASP A 290 5.47 -5.32 -17.10
C ASP A 290 6.37 -4.87 -18.28
N ASN A 291 7.46 -4.15 -18.00
CA ASN A 291 8.37 -3.59 -18.99
C ASN A 291 9.49 -4.56 -19.45
N LEU A 292 9.75 -5.66 -18.74
CA LEU A 292 10.84 -6.59 -19.10
C LEU A 292 10.51 -7.37 -20.39
N GLN A 293 9.23 -7.70 -20.61
CA GLN A 293 8.76 -8.39 -21.81
C GLN A 293 8.96 -7.52 -23.07
N ARG A 294 8.81 -6.20 -22.97
CA ARG A 294 9.01 -5.28 -24.11
C ARG A 294 10.48 -5.05 -24.46
N ARG A 295 11.41 -5.16 -23.49
CA ARG A 295 12.85 -4.96 -23.73
C ARG A 295 13.57 -6.17 -24.34
N LEU A 296 12.98 -7.37 -24.26
CA LEU A 296 13.55 -8.59 -24.83
C LEU A 296 13.10 -8.88 -26.27
N VAL A 297 12.22 -8.04 -26.83
CA VAL A 297 11.73 -8.12 -28.22
C VAL A 297 12.34 -7.01 -29.10
N HIS A 298 13.47 -6.41 -28.70
CA HIS A 298 14.28 -5.66 -29.67
C HIS A 298 14.99 -6.67 -30.58
N THR A 299 14.26 -7.12 -31.61
CA THR A 299 14.84 -7.80 -32.77
C THR A 299 15.88 -6.86 -33.37
N ARG A 300 17.13 -7.32 -33.43
CA ARG A 300 18.14 -6.75 -34.33
C ARG A 300 17.52 -6.70 -35.73
N SER A 301 17.63 -5.58 -36.44
CA SER A 301 17.46 -5.59 -37.89
C SER A 301 18.48 -6.59 -38.44
N ILE A 302 17.99 -7.59 -39.15
CA ILE A 302 18.82 -8.41 -40.01
C ILE A 302 19.03 -7.53 -41.25
N ASN A 303 20.22 -6.95 -41.36
CA ASN A 303 20.68 -6.44 -42.65
C ASN A 303 20.76 -7.64 -43.61
N GLN A 304 19.92 -7.61 -44.64
CA GLN A 304 20.31 -7.94 -46.01
C GLN A 304 20.30 -6.62 -46.78
#